data_AF-A0A095A1F0-F1
#
_entry.id   AF-A0A095A1F0-F1
#
_cell.length_a   1.000
_cell.length_b   1.000
_cell.length_c   1.000
_cell.angle_alpha   90.00
_cell.angle_beta   90.00
_cell.angle_gamma   90.00
#
_symmetry.space_group_name_H-M   'P 1'
#
loop_
_entity.id
_entity.type
_entity.pdbx_description
1 polymer ?
#
loop_
_entity_poly.entity_id
_entity_poly.type
_entity_poly.pdbx_seq_one_letter_code
_entity_poly.pdbx_strand_id
1 'polypeptide(L)'
;MVSLAPGVKHLQRFLPPLNSKTGRVHIFFFTLVIYSCYHLSRKPISIVKSVLHQNCSEEAHKEGKIIDPGNETFCDWAPFDGQNYDSLFGTLDLIFLSFYAVSMFLSGHVADKIDLRIYLCFGTLLSGVTTIAFGLGYFFNVHSFAYYAVTQGVAGIVQASGWPAVVACMGNWFGKNK
;
A
#
# COMPACT_ATOMS: atom_id res chain seq x y z
N MET A 1 0.36 10.30 -35.39
CA MET A 1 -1.01 10.49 -34.85
C MET A 1 -1.12 9.59 -33.63
N VAL A 2 -1.04 10.14 -32.40
CA VAL A 2 -1.08 9.32 -31.17
C VAL A 2 -2.51 8.82 -31.00
N SER A 3 -2.72 7.51 -31.10
CA SER A 3 -4.03 6.90 -30.87
C SER A 3 -4.45 7.14 -29.42
N LEU A 4 -5.61 7.76 -29.22
CA LEU A 4 -6.18 7.95 -27.88
C LEU A 4 -6.47 6.59 -27.24
N ALA A 5 -6.01 6.41 -26.00
CA ALA A 5 -6.27 5.20 -25.24
C ALA A 5 -7.80 4.91 -25.15
N PRO A 6 -8.24 3.64 -25.22
CA PRO A 6 -9.66 3.29 -25.25
C PRO A 6 -10.47 3.87 -24.07
N GLY A 7 -9.89 3.86 -22.87
CA GLY A 7 -10.52 4.45 -21.68
C GLY A 7 -10.70 5.96 -21.78
N VAL A 8 -9.80 6.67 -22.48
CA VAL A 8 -9.92 8.12 -22.71
C VAL A 8 -11.04 8.41 -23.72
N LYS A 9 -11.23 7.56 -24.74
CA LYS A 9 -12.36 7.69 -25.67
C LYS A 9 -13.71 7.52 -24.97
N HIS A 10 -13.77 6.61 -23.98
CA HIS A 10 -14.96 6.45 -23.15
C HIS A 10 -15.17 7.62 -22.18
N LEU A 11 -14.10 8.09 -21.52
CA LEU A 11 -14.17 9.24 -20.61
C LEU A 11 -14.58 10.53 -21.33
N GLN A 12 -14.09 10.77 -22.56
CA GLN A 12 -14.45 11.94 -23.37
C GLN A 12 -15.93 11.99 -23.77
N ARG A 13 -16.67 10.89 -23.58
CA ARG A 13 -18.12 10.86 -23.78
C ARG A 13 -18.88 11.58 -22.66
N PHE A 14 -18.26 11.69 -21.47
CA PHE A 14 -18.85 12.28 -20.27
C PHE A 14 -18.05 13.47 -19.72
N LEU A 15 -16.76 13.58 -20.05
CA LEU A 15 -15.87 14.62 -19.55
C LEU A 15 -15.45 15.59 -20.65
N PRO A 16 -15.27 16.89 -20.33
CA PRO A 16 -14.74 17.87 -21.25
C PRO A 16 -13.34 17.47 -21.75
N PRO A 17 -12.89 18.00 -22.91
CA PRO A 17 -11.60 17.65 -23.49
C PRO A 17 -10.48 17.81 -22.46
N LEU A 18 -9.67 16.76 -22.28
CA LEU A 18 -8.64 16.69 -21.22
C LEU A 18 -7.59 17.81 -21.29
N ASN A 19 -7.42 18.46 -22.44
CA ASN A 19 -6.53 19.60 -22.63
C ASN A 19 -7.11 20.94 -22.14
N SER A 20 -8.40 20.99 -21.77
CA SER A 20 -9.02 22.16 -21.15
C SER A 20 -8.57 22.35 -19.69
N LYS A 21 -8.77 23.56 -19.13
CA LYS A 21 -8.54 23.82 -17.69
C LYS A 21 -9.28 22.80 -16.80
N THR A 22 -10.52 22.49 -17.14
CA THR A 22 -11.34 21.49 -16.44
C THR A 22 -10.76 20.07 -16.55
N GLY A 23 -10.25 19.69 -17.72
CA GLY A 23 -9.59 18.40 -17.94
C GLY A 23 -8.33 18.21 -17.08
N ARG A 24 -7.50 19.25 -16.96
CA ARG A 24 -6.30 19.23 -16.09
C ARG A 24 -6.67 19.10 -14.61
N VAL A 25 -7.74 19.75 -14.16
CA VAL A 25 -8.25 19.59 -12.78
C VAL A 25 -8.71 18.15 -12.51
N HIS A 26 -9.39 17.51 -13.46
CA HIS A 26 -9.75 16.09 -13.31
C HIS A 26 -8.52 15.20 -13.20
N ILE A 27 -7.52 15.42 -14.06
CA ILE A 27 -6.28 14.62 -14.03
C ILE A 27 -5.55 14.79 -12.69
N PHE A 28 -5.47 16.01 -12.17
CA PHE A 28 -4.93 16.29 -10.84
C PHE A 28 -5.66 15.51 -9.74
N PHE A 29 -6.99 15.54 -9.75
CA PHE A 29 -7.77 14.82 -8.75
C PHE A 29 -7.57 13.30 -8.87
N PHE A 30 -7.56 12.75 -10.08
CA PHE A 30 -7.28 11.34 -10.30
C PHE A 30 -5.88 10.93 -9.84
N THR A 31 -4.84 11.71 -10.17
CA THR A 31 -3.47 11.42 -9.71
C THR A 31 -3.34 11.55 -8.19
N LEU A 32 -4.03 12.50 -7.57
CA LEU A 32 -4.11 12.64 -6.12
C LEU A 32 -4.76 11.42 -5.48
N VAL A 33 -5.92 10.97 -5.98
CA VAL A 33 -6.61 9.78 -5.48
C VAL A 33 -5.72 8.54 -5.59
N ILE A 34 -5.06 8.34 -6.74
CA ILE A 34 -4.12 7.23 -6.94
C ILE A 34 -3.00 7.29 -5.89
N TYR A 35 -2.41 8.47 -5.69
CA TYR A 35 -1.35 8.67 -4.71
C TYR A 35 -1.83 8.42 -3.27
N SER A 36 -3.03 8.86 -2.93
CA SER A 36 -3.67 8.56 -1.64
C SER A 36 -3.87 7.06 -1.45
N CYS A 37 -4.32 6.33 -2.47
CA CYS A 37 -4.44 4.87 -2.41
C CYS A 37 -3.10 4.16 -2.15
N TYR A 38 -2.02 4.60 -2.81
CA TYR A 38 -0.67 4.09 -2.50
C TYR A 38 -0.32 4.30 -1.03
N HIS A 39 -0.59 5.50 -0.49
CA HIS A 39 -0.31 5.82 0.91
C HIS A 39 -1.15 5.02 1.89
N LEU A 40 -2.43 4.80 1.59
CA LEU A 40 -3.30 3.94 2.40
C LEU A 40 -2.73 2.52 2.49
N SER A 41 -2.20 1.98 1.38
CA SER A 41 -1.55 0.67 1.35
C SER A 41 -0.21 0.61 2.10
N ARG A 42 0.39 1.73 2.56
CA ARG A 42 1.67 1.75 3.31
C ARG A 42 1.54 1.37 4.77
N LYS A 43 0.39 1.60 5.37
CA LYS A 43 0.21 1.44 6.82
C LYS A 43 -0.88 0.44 7.21
N PRO A 44 -0.95 -0.77 6.59
CA PRO A 44 -1.90 -1.78 7.04
C PRO A 44 -1.57 -2.25 8.46
N ILE A 45 -0.30 -2.29 8.84
CA ILE A 45 0.15 -2.72 10.18
C ILE A 45 -0.45 -1.85 11.28
N SER A 46 -0.49 -0.52 11.10
CA SER A 46 -1.09 0.37 12.10
C SER A 46 -2.59 0.13 12.32
N ILE A 47 -3.30 -0.40 11.31
CA ILE A 47 -4.73 -0.73 11.40
C ILE A 47 -4.91 -2.10 12.05
N VAL A 48 -4.10 -3.09 11.68
CA VAL A 48 -4.24 -4.47 12.18
C VAL A 48 -3.53 -4.72 13.50
N LYS A 49 -2.68 -3.80 13.98
CA LYS A 49 -1.91 -3.96 15.23
C LYS A 49 -2.83 -4.31 16.39
N SER A 50 -3.93 -3.58 16.54
CA SER A 50 -4.92 -3.80 17.60
C SER A 50 -5.74 -5.08 17.44
N VAL A 51 -5.63 -5.80 16.33
CA VAL A 51 -6.29 -7.09 16.12
C VAL A 51 -5.29 -8.23 16.34
N LEU A 52 -4.05 -8.06 15.89
CA LEU A 52 -2.98 -9.04 16.02
C LEU A 52 -2.35 -9.05 17.42
N HIS A 53 -2.38 -7.93 18.13
CA HIS A 53 -1.92 -7.80 19.51
C HIS A 53 -2.90 -6.91 20.29
N GLN A 54 -3.73 -7.54 21.11
CA GLN A 54 -4.85 -6.96 21.83
C GLN A 54 -4.52 -6.79 23.31
N ASN A 55 -5.29 -5.93 23.99
CA ASN A 55 -5.20 -5.85 25.45
C ASN A 55 -6.02 -6.98 26.07
N CYS A 56 -5.43 -8.17 26.19
CA CYS A 56 -6.11 -9.37 26.69
C CYS A 56 -6.67 -9.21 28.12
N SER A 57 -6.16 -8.26 28.90
CA SER A 57 -6.71 -7.95 30.23
C SER A 57 -8.08 -7.28 30.16
N GLU A 58 -8.27 -6.39 29.20
CA GLU A 58 -9.57 -5.75 28.93
C GLU A 58 -10.57 -6.77 28.35
N GLU A 59 -10.11 -7.68 27.50
CA GLU A 59 -10.95 -8.70 26.88
C GLU A 59 -11.40 -9.76 27.90
N ALA A 60 -10.51 -10.20 28.79
CA ALA A 60 -10.85 -11.11 29.88
C ALA A 60 -11.90 -10.51 30.82
N HIS A 61 -11.82 -9.20 31.11
CA HIS A 61 -12.82 -8.51 31.92
C HIS A 61 -14.19 -8.45 31.23
N LYS A 62 -14.24 -8.26 29.91
CA LYS A 62 -15.50 -8.28 29.13
C LYS A 62 -16.14 -9.67 29.09
N GLU A 63 -15.34 -10.72 28.97
CA GLU A 63 -15.82 -12.10 28.92
C GLU A 63 -16.00 -12.77 30.29
N GLY A 64 -15.66 -12.07 31.38
CA GLY A 64 -15.72 -12.61 32.75
C GLY A 64 -14.71 -13.74 33.00
N LYS A 65 -13.61 -13.78 32.25
CA LYS A 65 -12.53 -14.77 32.41
C LYS A 65 -11.50 -14.29 33.42
N ILE A 66 -11.00 -15.20 34.25
CA ILE A 66 -9.87 -14.94 35.14
C ILE A 66 -8.59 -15.14 34.32
N ILE A 67 -7.74 -14.12 34.27
CA ILE A 67 -6.43 -14.19 33.62
C ILE A 67 -5.53 -15.07 34.48
N ASP A 68 -5.10 -16.20 33.92
CA ASP A 68 -4.04 -17.02 34.50
C ASP A 68 -2.69 -16.42 34.06
N PRO A 69 -1.72 -16.16 34.95
CA PRO A 69 -0.37 -15.71 34.57
C PRO A 69 0.34 -16.63 33.56
N GLY A 70 -0.10 -17.87 33.37
CA GLY A 70 0.39 -18.76 32.30
C GLY A 70 -0.22 -18.53 30.91
N ASN A 71 -1.29 -17.73 30.78
CA ASN A 71 -2.08 -17.55 29.55
C ASN A 71 -2.49 -16.07 29.33
N GLU A 72 -1.57 -15.15 29.62
CA GLU A 72 -1.83 -13.71 29.56
C GLU A 72 -2.10 -13.19 28.13
N THR A 73 -1.65 -13.91 27.09
CA THR A 73 -1.75 -13.52 25.68
C THR A 73 -2.74 -14.38 24.88
N PHE A 74 -3.74 -14.96 25.55
CA PHE A 74 -4.74 -15.87 24.94
C PHE A 74 -5.50 -15.28 23.74
N CYS A 75 -5.55 -13.96 23.62
CA CYS A 75 -6.29 -13.22 22.61
C CYS A 75 -5.41 -12.71 21.45
N ASP A 76 -4.09 -12.91 21.53
CA ASP A 76 -3.13 -12.42 20.55
C ASP A 76 -2.89 -13.42 19.41
N TRP A 77 -2.42 -12.89 18.29
CA TRP A 77 -2.14 -13.69 17.10
C TRP A 77 -0.65 -14.00 16.98
N ALA A 78 -0.26 -15.28 17.07
CA ALA A 78 1.12 -15.68 16.80
C ALA A 78 1.52 -15.34 15.35
N PRO A 79 2.71 -14.76 15.09
CA PRO A 79 3.88 -14.65 15.97
C PRO A 79 3.97 -13.35 16.79
N PHE A 80 2.88 -12.57 16.88
CA PHE A 80 2.81 -11.28 17.58
C PHE A 80 2.26 -11.40 19.02
N ASP A 81 2.22 -12.61 19.56
CA ASP A 81 1.72 -13.00 20.88
C ASP A 81 2.78 -12.89 21.99
N GLY A 82 4.01 -12.49 21.65
CA GLY A 82 5.10 -12.29 22.59
C GLY A 82 5.27 -10.82 23.01
N GLN A 83 5.95 -10.60 24.14
CA GLN A 83 6.33 -9.26 24.63
C GLN A 83 7.18 -8.45 23.63
N ASN A 84 7.78 -9.11 22.64
CA ASN A 84 8.58 -8.51 21.57
C ASN A 84 7.75 -8.07 20.34
N TYR A 85 6.41 -8.08 20.40
CA TYR A 85 5.53 -7.71 19.29
C TYR A 85 5.85 -6.33 18.67
N ASP A 86 6.18 -5.33 19.49
CA ASP A 86 6.56 -3.99 19.01
C ASP A 86 7.81 -4.02 18.13
N SER A 87 8.80 -4.83 18.51
CA SER A 87 10.01 -5.04 17.72
C SER A 87 9.71 -5.80 16.42
N LEU A 88 8.80 -6.77 16.44
CA LEU A 88 8.38 -7.51 15.25
C LEU A 88 7.66 -6.62 14.23
N PHE A 89 6.70 -5.79 14.68
CA PHE A 89 6.04 -4.81 13.83
C PHE A 89 7.04 -3.77 13.28
N GLY A 90 7.95 -3.28 14.14
CA GLY A 90 9.02 -2.38 13.70
C GLY A 90 9.96 -3.02 12.66
N THR A 91 10.24 -4.31 12.79
CA THR A 91 11.04 -5.06 11.83
C THR A 91 10.33 -5.21 10.49
N LEU A 92 9.01 -5.46 10.49
CA LEU A 92 8.22 -5.50 9.26
C LEU A 92 8.22 -4.15 8.53
N ASP A 93 8.04 -3.04 9.27
CA ASP A 93 8.14 -1.69 8.71
C ASP A 93 9.54 -1.40 8.15
N LEU A 94 10.59 -1.84 8.84
CA LEU A 94 11.97 -1.72 8.37
C LEU A 94 12.21 -2.52 7.08
N ILE A 95 11.68 -3.74 6.99
CA ILE A 95 11.74 -4.56 5.77
C ILE A 95 11.02 -3.84 4.63
N PHE A 96 9.80 -3.37 4.84
CA PHE A 96 9.08 -2.58 3.84
C PHE A 96 9.91 -1.38 3.35
N LEU A 97 10.42 -0.56 4.28
CA LEU A 97 11.16 0.66 3.97
C LEU A 97 12.49 0.39 3.25
N SER A 98 13.22 -0.66 3.65
CA SER A 98 14.49 -1.02 3.02
C SER A 98 14.31 -1.51 1.59
N PHE A 99 13.36 -2.40 1.35
CA PHE A 99 13.02 -2.86 -0.01
C PHE A 99 12.46 -1.73 -0.87
N TYR A 100 11.62 -0.85 -0.29
CA TYR A 100 11.14 0.36 -0.96
C TYR A 100 12.31 1.26 -1.37
N ALA A 101 13.25 1.55 -0.48
CA ALA A 101 14.39 2.43 -0.75
C ALA A 101 15.26 1.91 -1.89
N VAL A 102 15.60 0.62 -1.90
CA VAL A 102 16.36 -0.01 -2.99
C VAL A 102 15.59 0.06 -4.31
N SER A 103 14.29 -0.26 -4.26
CA SER A 103 13.44 -0.30 -5.46
C SER A 103 13.19 1.10 -6.04
N MET A 104 13.22 2.16 -5.24
CA MET A 104 13.09 3.55 -5.72
C MET A 104 14.17 3.93 -6.74
N PHE A 105 15.42 3.45 -6.57
CA PHE A 105 16.49 3.70 -7.54
C PHE A 105 16.21 3.05 -8.90
N LEU A 106 15.67 1.84 -8.89
CA LEU A 106 15.34 1.08 -10.10
C LEU A 106 14.04 1.59 -10.74
N SER A 107 13.07 1.96 -9.92
CA SER A 107 11.74 2.39 -10.33
C SER A 107 11.78 3.58 -11.29
N GLY A 108 12.64 4.58 -11.04
CA GLY A 108 12.78 5.72 -11.94
C GLY A 108 13.21 5.32 -13.35
N HIS A 109 14.24 4.47 -13.45
CA HIS A 109 14.72 3.96 -14.73
C HIS A 109 13.66 3.16 -15.49
N VAL A 110 12.86 2.36 -14.78
CA VAL A 110 11.76 1.59 -15.38
C VAL A 110 10.62 2.51 -15.84
N ALA A 111 10.28 3.53 -15.03
CA ALA A 111 9.24 4.50 -15.35
C ALA A 111 9.56 5.31 -16.62
N ASP A 112 10.85 5.54 -16.91
CA ASP A 112 11.28 6.24 -18.13
C ASP A 112 11.15 5.38 -19.41
N LYS A 113 11.07 4.04 -19.28
CA LYS A 113 11.01 3.11 -20.43
C LYS A 113 9.60 2.60 -20.71
N ILE A 114 8.67 2.72 -19.77
CA ILE A 114 7.31 2.20 -19.86
C ILE A 114 6.33 3.38 -19.92
N ASP A 115 5.21 3.20 -20.62
CA ASP A 115 4.11 4.16 -20.56
C ASP A 115 3.65 4.39 -19.11
N LEU A 116 3.76 5.64 -18.66
CA LEU A 116 3.47 6.06 -17.29
C LEU A 116 2.09 5.63 -16.76
N ARG A 117 1.11 5.56 -17.67
CA ARG A 117 -0.27 5.12 -17.37
C ARG A 117 -0.32 3.64 -16.99
N ILE A 118 0.35 2.81 -17.78
CA ILE A 118 0.43 1.37 -17.57
C ILE A 118 1.22 1.09 -16.30
N TYR A 119 2.33 1.80 -16.12
CA TYR A 119 3.18 1.72 -14.94
C TYR A 119 2.41 2.04 -13.65
N LEU A 120 1.63 3.13 -13.63
CA LEU A 120 0.76 3.48 -12.49
C LEU A 120 -0.31 2.42 -12.23
N CYS A 121 -1.00 1.95 -13.26
CA CYS A 121 -2.05 0.93 -13.12
C CYS A 121 -1.51 -0.35 -12.48
N PHE A 122 -0.41 -0.88 -12.99
CA PHE A 122 0.19 -2.10 -12.44
C PHE A 122 0.70 -1.90 -11.01
N GLY A 123 1.37 -0.79 -10.74
CA GLY A 123 1.87 -0.51 -9.40
C GLY A 123 0.74 -0.37 -8.37
N THR A 124 -0.36 0.30 -8.71
CA THR A 124 -1.50 0.48 -7.79
C THR A 124 -2.23 -0.84 -7.57
N LEU A 125 -2.48 -1.61 -8.64
CA LEU A 125 -3.13 -2.91 -8.55
C LEU A 125 -2.31 -3.87 -7.68
N LEU A 126 -1.02 -3.98 -7.97
CA LEU A 126 -0.14 -4.90 -7.27
C LEU A 126 0.07 -4.46 -5.82
N SER A 127 0.07 -3.15 -5.52
CA SER A 127 0.07 -2.65 -4.13
C SER A 127 -1.16 -3.16 -3.37
N GLY A 128 -2.35 -3.06 -3.98
CA GLY A 128 -3.58 -3.61 -3.40
C GLY A 128 -3.52 -5.12 -3.19
N VAL A 129 -2.98 -5.87 -4.16
CA VAL A 129 -2.77 -7.33 -4.04
C VAL A 129 -1.84 -7.65 -2.86
N THR A 130 -0.74 -6.92 -2.69
CA THR A 130 0.16 -7.14 -1.56
C THR A 130 -0.47 -6.79 -0.21
N THR A 131 -1.33 -5.76 -0.16
CA THR A 131 -2.12 -5.44 1.04
C THR A 131 -3.11 -6.55 1.38
N ILE A 132 -3.81 -7.10 0.38
CA ILE A 132 -4.72 -8.24 0.56
C ILE A 132 -3.94 -9.47 1.02
N ALA A 133 -2.78 -9.76 0.40
CA ALA A 133 -1.93 -10.89 0.78
C ALA A 133 -1.50 -10.81 2.24
N PHE A 134 -1.10 -9.64 2.73
CA PHE A 134 -0.78 -9.46 4.14
C PHE A 134 -1.97 -9.84 5.05
N GLY A 135 -3.19 -9.40 4.72
CA GLY A 135 -4.41 -9.74 5.48
C GLY A 135 -4.81 -11.21 5.37
N LEU A 136 -4.57 -11.86 4.23
CA LEU A 136 -4.86 -13.29 4.04
C LEU A 136 -4.06 -14.19 4.99
N GLY A 137 -2.94 -13.72 5.55
CA GLY A 137 -2.20 -14.45 6.58
C GLY A 137 -3.06 -14.80 7.79
N TYR A 138 -3.96 -13.89 8.20
CA TYR A 138 -4.92 -14.13 9.27
C TYR A 138 -5.96 -15.18 8.86
N PHE A 139 -6.64 -15.00 7.72
CA PHE A 139 -7.70 -15.90 7.25
C PHE A 139 -7.21 -17.32 6.94
N PHE A 140 -5.95 -17.47 6.54
CA PHE A 140 -5.33 -18.77 6.28
C PHE A 140 -4.61 -19.37 7.50
N ASN A 141 -4.76 -18.79 8.70
CA ASN A 141 -4.13 -19.28 9.93
C ASN A 141 -2.60 -19.41 9.82
N VAL A 142 -1.95 -18.44 9.16
CA VAL A 142 -0.49 -18.42 9.00
C VAL A 142 0.16 -17.75 10.21
N HIS A 143 0.84 -18.56 11.02
CA HIS A 143 1.53 -18.11 12.23
C HIS A 143 3.05 -17.91 12.01
N SER A 144 3.47 -17.66 10.77
CA SER A 144 4.89 -17.54 10.40
C SER A 144 5.28 -16.08 10.17
N PHE A 145 6.27 -15.58 10.93
CA PHE A 145 6.81 -14.23 10.72
C PHE A 145 7.39 -14.04 9.32
N ALA A 146 7.98 -15.10 8.74
CA ALA A 146 8.54 -15.05 7.40
C ALA A 146 7.49 -14.71 6.33
N TYR A 147 6.24 -15.17 6.49
CA TYR A 147 5.15 -14.81 5.59
C TYR A 147 4.89 -13.30 5.59
N TYR A 148 4.77 -12.71 6.78
CA TYR A 148 4.57 -11.27 6.94
C TYR A 148 5.78 -10.46 6.45
N ALA A 149 6.99 -10.95 6.69
CA ALA A 149 8.22 -10.33 6.20
C ALA A 149 8.30 -10.31 4.67
N VAL A 150 8.03 -11.44 4.00
CA VAL A 150 8.06 -11.55 2.54
C VAL A 150 6.97 -10.69 1.91
N THR A 151 5.74 -10.74 2.44
CA THR A 151 4.64 -9.90 1.93
C THR A 151 4.96 -8.41 2.05
N GLN A 152 5.57 -7.96 3.15
CA GLN A 152 6.02 -6.58 3.32
C GLN A 152 7.20 -6.19 2.42
N GLY A 153 8.17 -7.09 2.21
CA GLY A 153 9.26 -6.86 1.27
C GLY A 153 8.75 -6.67 -0.16
N VAL A 154 7.84 -7.54 -0.61
CA VAL A 154 7.19 -7.41 -1.92
C VAL A 154 6.34 -6.14 -2.00
N ALA A 155 5.58 -5.81 -0.95
CA ALA A 155 4.82 -4.57 -0.89
C ALA A 155 5.73 -3.34 -1.06
N GLY A 156 6.90 -3.33 -0.40
CA GLY A 156 7.91 -2.27 -0.50
C GLY A 156 8.42 -2.09 -1.93
N ILE A 157 8.76 -3.19 -2.62
CA ILE A 157 9.21 -3.16 -4.02
C ILE A 157 8.15 -2.53 -4.92
N VAL A 158 6.91 -3.02 -4.79
CA VAL A 158 5.81 -2.63 -5.67
C VAL A 158 5.42 -1.18 -5.44
N GLN A 159 5.38 -0.74 -4.19
CA GLN A 159 5.02 0.63 -3.84
C GLN A 159 6.03 1.69 -4.30
N ALA A 160 7.28 1.32 -4.53
CA ALA A 160 8.29 2.25 -5.05
C ALA A 160 7.89 2.87 -6.40
N SER A 161 7.06 2.18 -7.18
CA SER A 161 6.53 2.68 -8.45
C SER A 161 5.66 3.94 -8.35
N GLY A 162 5.02 4.18 -7.21
CA GLY A 162 3.98 5.22 -7.09
C GLY A 162 4.51 6.65 -7.22
N TRP A 163 5.51 7.01 -6.41
CA TRP A 163 5.98 8.41 -6.33
C TRP A 163 6.59 8.94 -7.63
N PRO A 164 7.57 8.26 -8.26
CA PRO A 164 8.19 8.75 -9.49
C PRO A 164 7.17 8.93 -10.62
N ALA A 165 6.22 8.00 -10.72
CA ALA A 165 5.21 7.99 -11.76
C ALA A 165 4.15 9.08 -11.60
N VAL A 166 3.70 9.35 -10.36
CA VAL A 166 2.78 10.46 -10.09
C VAL A 166 3.45 11.80 -10.36
N VAL A 167 4.70 11.98 -9.94
CA VAL A 167 5.47 13.21 -10.19
C VAL A 167 5.69 13.44 -11.68
N ALA A 168 6.09 12.42 -12.43
CA ALA A 168 6.24 12.51 -13.88
C ALA A 168 4.89 12.79 -14.59
N CYS A 169 3.78 12.22 -14.11
CA CYS A 169 2.45 12.49 -14.66
C CYS A 169 2.08 13.97 -14.46
N MET A 170 2.30 14.49 -13.26
CA MET A 170 2.08 15.90 -12.93
C MET A 170 2.97 16.82 -13.77
N GLY A 171 4.25 16.49 -13.94
CA GLY A 171 5.17 17.24 -14.78
C GLY A 171 4.74 17.32 -16.24
N ASN A 172 4.14 16.26 -16.79
CA ASN A 172 3.66 16.24 -18.17
C ASN A 172 2.41 17.11 -18.40
N TRP A 173 1.53 17.25 -17.41
CA TRP A 173 0.27 17.99 -17.53
C TRP A 173 0.33 19.44 -17.03
N PHE A 174 1.24 19.72 -16.10
CA PHE A 174 1.43 21.04 -15.48
C PHE A 174 2.85 21.59 -15.67
N GLY A 175 3.64 20.97 -16.55
CA GLY A 175 4.97 21.44 -16.94
C GLY A 175 4.97 22.84 -17.55
N LYS A 176 6.13 23.49 -17.48
CA LYS A 176 6.31 24.94 -17.70
C LYS A 176 5.48 25.49 -18.87
N ASN A 177 4.59 26.43 -18.55
CA ASN A 177 4.19 27.46 -19.50
C ASN A 177 5.46 28.18 -19.97
N LYS A 178 5.63 28.33 -21.29
CA LYS A 178 6.35 29.49 -21.81
C LYS A 178 5.47 30.71 -21.60
#